data_AF-A0A8J5KWR4-F1
#
_entry.id   AF-A0A8J5KWR4-F1
#
_cell.length_a   1.000
_cell.length_b   1.000
_cell.length_c   1.000
_cell.angle_alpha   90.00
_cell.angle_beta   90.00
_cell.angle_gamma   90.00
#
_symmetry.space_group_name_H-M   'P 1'
#
loop_
_entity.id
_entity.type
_entity.pdbx_description
1 polymer ?
#
loop_
_entity_poly.entity_id
_entity_poly.type
_entity_poly.pdbx_seq_one_letter_code
_entity_poly.pdbx_strand_id
1 'polypeptide(L)'
;MGGQCSKQVQHCKAVAYEKRALRDLLDSCGAAFPGSDHFPADRKSWMSALGLGELRLHQIVWPGTHDSATDSIGIPCITRPFAQCQSFSVYGQLCLGARLLDVRVQKDRRVCHGSLVSYPVDRVLDDVKRFLEETKHELVVLELRTEFGHEDPPDFDKFLVERLGDFLIPHDEAVFAKTVAEVLPRRVVCVWKPRKAAPPAAGGPLWGPQCLRDHWIDTDLPMTKFENNLRRLGEQNPAAERGYFYRVENTATPQADNPVVCVRPVTGRIRQYARLFISQAFKKGIADRLQVLSADFIDGDFIDACVAVLSTTFTVINNCGYDVWPGVLANAGSSALDSTGFALAPGESRALFAPLPWSGRLWARTLCSADSSSGRFVCATGDCGSGAVACGGAGAVPPATLAEFTLGGAGTTDFYDVSLVDGFNLPVLVAPLGGAGAGCAATWCAADVNAVCPPELRVAAAGSAAVACKSACGAFGTARYCCSEEFGSPAACGPTPYSELFKTACPRAYSYAYDDASSTFTCPTAAVPGGGYAVTFCPETTSLEPKGGDRNPEATGLPSANGTMVFFGSANSAAGDVPYLHQFGGVFALVNFYF
;
A
#
# COMPACT_ATOMS: atom_id res chain seq x y z
N MET A 1 -10.80 46.60 -28.58
CA MET A 1 -10.14 45.32 -28.94
C MET A 1 -8.76 45.11 -28.28
N GLY A 2 -7.92 46.14 -28.08
CA GLY A 2 -6.57 45.96 -27.50
C GLY A 2 -6.51 45.42 -26.06
N GLY A 3 -7.45 45.81 -25.18
CA GLY A 3 -7.45 45.36 -23.78
C GLY A 3 -7.84 43.88 -23.57
N GLN A 4 -8.76 43.34 -24.37
CA GLN A 4 -9.15 41.92 -24.32
C GLN A 4 -8.06 41.02 -24.91
N CYS A 5 -7.42 41.43 -26.00
CA CYS A 5 -6.28 40.72 -26.58
C CYS A 5 -5.10 40.65 -25.58
N SER A 6 -4.82 41.73 -24.86
CA SER A 6 -3.79 41.76 -23.82
C SER A 6 -4.07 40.78 -22.67
N LYS A 7 -5.32 40.73 -22.17
CA LYS A 7 -5.74 39.77 -21.14
C LYS A 7 -5.63 38.32 -21.61
N GLN A 8 -6.07 38.02 -22.83
CA GLN A 8 -5.97 36.67 -23.40
C GLN A 8 -4.52 36.21 -23.56
N VAL A 9 -3.62 37.11 -23.99
CA VAL A 9 -2.17 36.80 -24.08
C VAL A 9 -1.57 36.55 -22.68
N GLN A 10 -1.94 37.36 -21.69
CA GLN A 10 -1.50 37.15 -20.31
C GLN A 10 -2.00 35.80 -19.76
N HIS A 11 -3.25 35.44 -20.03
CA HIS A 11 -3.82 34.17 -19.63
C HIS A 11 -3.10 32.97 -20.27
N CYS A 12 -2.86 33.02 -21.58
CA CYS A 12 -2.08 31.98 -22.28
C CYS A 12 -0.67 31.82 -21.69
N LYS A 13 -0.02 32.92 -21.28
CA LYS A 13 1.28 32.88 -20.59
C LYS A 13 1.17 32.22 -19.22
N ALA A 14 0.14 32.54 -18.44
CA ALA A 14 -0.11 31.93 -17.14
C ALA A 14 -0.32 30.41 -17.27
N VAL A 15 -1.18 29.98 -18.21
CA VAL A 15 -1.39 28.55 -18.51
C VAL A 15 -0.08 27.87 -18.89
N ALA A 16 0.72 28.47 -19.78
CA ALA A 16 2.00 27.89 -20.20
C ALA A 16 3.02 27.78 -19.05
N TYR A 17 3.06 28.79 -18.17
CA TYR A 17 3.90 28.81 -16.99
C TYR A 17 3.50 27.70 -16.00
N GLU A 18 2.22 27.58 -15.67
CA GLU A 18 1.75 26.56 -14.73
C GLU A 18 1.90 25.12 -15.27
N LYS A 19 1.70 24.92 -16.57
CA LYS A 19 2.01 23.63 -17.21
C LYS A 19 3.50 23.29 -17.16
N ARG A 20 4.39 24.28 -17.08
CA ARG A 20 5.82 24.06 -16.85
C ARG A 20 6.06 23.71 -15.39
N ALA A 21 5.48 24.48 -14.45
CA ALA A 21 5.62 24.22 -13.01
C ALA A 21 5.22 22.78 -12.62
N LEU A 22 4.11 22.24 -13.16
CA LEU A 22 3.73 20.85 -12.90
C LEU A 22 4.69 19.81 -13.50
N ARG A 23 5.30 20.09 -14.66
CA ARG A 23 6.34 19.23 -15.23
C ARG A 23 7.60 19.27 -14.40
N ASP A 24 8.06 20.46 -14.03
CA ASP A 24 9.24 20.63 -13.19
C ASP A 24 9.03 19.95 -11.82
N LEU A 25 7.80 20.00 -11.28
CA LEU A 25 7.45 19.27 -10.07
C LEU A 25 7.50 17.75 -10.27
N LEU A 26 6.96 17.24 -11.39
CA LEU A 26 7.05 15.82 -11.74
C LEU A 26 8.51 15.35 -11.87
N ASP A 27 9.33 16.13 -12.59
CA ASP A 27 10.74 15.79 -12.85
C ASP A 27 11.58 15.83 -11.57
N SER A 28 11.29 16.76 -10.66
CA SER A 28 12.02 16.89 -9.40
C SER A 28 11.57 15.90 -8.32
N CYS A 29 10.28 15.58 -8.25
CA CYS A 29 9.72 14.75 -7.18
C CYS A 29 9.47 13.30 -7.57
N GLY A 30 9.33 13.01 -8.86
CA GLY A 30 8.76 11.76 -9.35
C GLY A 30 7.27 11.63 -9.05
N ALA A 31 6.67 10.55 -9.55
CA ALA A 31 5.28 10.18 -9.32
C ALA A 31 5.13 8.82 -8.61
N ALA A 32 6.22 8.29 -8.05
CA ALA A 32 6.20 7.06 -7.28
C ALA A 32 5.59 7.32 -5.90
N PHE A 33 4.82 6.34 -5.43
CA PHE A 33 4.17 6.29 -4.12
C PHE A 33 3.98 4.82 -3.70
N PRO A 34 3.58 4.54 -2.44
CA PRO A 34 3.34 3.16 -2.01
C PRO A 34 2.39 2.41 -2.92
N GLY A 35 2.82 1.24 -3.39
CA GLY A 35 2.07 0.41 -4.33
C GLY A 35 2.00 0.97 -5.76
N SER A 36 2.66 2.07 -6.11
CA SER A 36 2.49 2.72 -7.43
C SER A 36 2.85 1.84 -8.65
N ASP A 37 3.61 0.76 -8.45
CA ASP A 37 3.93 -0.24 -9.47
C ASP A 37 2.92 -1.40 -9.54
N HIS A 38 1.88 -1.37 -8.70
CA HIS A 38 0.79 -2.33 -8.73
C HIS A 38 -0.20 -1.98 -9.84
N PHE A 39 -0.56 -3.00 -10.62
CA PHE A 39 -1.56 -2.92 -11.67
C PHE A 39 -2.56 -4.06 -11.49
N PRO A 40 -3.87 -3.77 -11.33
CA PRO A 40 -4.88 -4.81 -11.21
C PRO A 40 -4.90 -5.72 -12.44
N ALA A 41 -4.85 -7.04 -12.23
CA ALA A 41 -4.89 -8.02 -13.32
C ALA A 41 -6.21 -7.98 -14.10
N ASP A 42 -7.34 -7.72 -13.41
CA ASP A 42 -8.64 -7.47 -14.00
C ASP A 42 -9.23 -6.17 -13.44
N ARG A 43 -9.18 -5.09 -14.23
CA ARG A 43 -9.79 -3.80 -13.84
C ARG A 43 -11.31 -3.85 -13.76
N LYS A 44 -12.00 -4.79 -14.41
CA LYS A 44 -13.45 -4.91 -14.28
C LYS A 44 -13.84 -5.41 -12.90
N SER A 45 -13.05 -6.31 -12.31
CA SER A 45 -13.36 -6.99 -11.05
C SER A 45 -12.27 -6.77 -9.97
N TRP A 46 -11.57 -5.63 -10.01
CA TRP A 46 -10.39 -5.40 -9.18
C TRP A 46 -10.68 -5.48 -7.67
N MET A 47 -11.91 -5.20 -7.23
CA MET A 47 -12.28 -5.29 -5.82
C MET A 47 -12.17 -6.73 -5.29
N SER A 48 -12.31 -7.74 -6.15
CA SER A 48 -12.18 -9.15 -5.76
C SER A 48 -10.77 -9.56 -5.31
N ALA A 49 -9.74 -8.80 -5.71
CA ALA A 49 -8.36 -9.01 -5.30
C ALA A 49 -8.04 -8.37 -3.94
N LEU A 50 -8.96 -7.59 -3.38
CA LEU A 50 -8.79 -6.92 -2.09
C LEU A 50 -9.02 -7.91 -0.94
N GLY A 51 -8.41 -7.64 0.23
CA GLY A 51 -8.69 -8.34 1.48
C GLY A 51 -10.07 -7.98 2.05
N LEU A 52 -11.15 -8.40 1.37
CA LEU A 52 -12.52 -7.91 1.61
C LEU A 52 -13.01 -8.05 3.07
N GLY A 53 -12.53 -9.07 3.79
CA GLY A 53 -12.93 -9.34 5.17
C GLY A 53 -12.27 -8.44 6.22
N GLU A 54 -11.21 -7.73 5.84
CA GLU A 54 -10.43 -6.88 6.75
C GLU A 54 -10.43 -5.41 6.29
N LEU A 55 -10.42 -5.18 4.97
CA LEU A 55 -10.48 -3.86 4.37
C LEU A 55 -11.80 -3.17 4.71
N ARG A 56 -11.74 -1.95 5.24
CA ARG A 56 -12.91 -1.10 5.52
C ARG A 56 -13.18 -0.13 4.38
N LEU A 57 -14.45 0.24 4.19
CA LEU A 57 -14.85 1.13 3.09
C LEU A 57 -14.16 2.50 3.11
N HIS A 58 -13.85 3.03 4.29
CA HIS A 58 -13.13 4.30 4.42
C HIS A 58 -11.67 4.25 3.93
N GLN A 59 -11.08 3.07 3.80
CA GLN A 59 -9.68 2.91 3.37
C GLN A 59 -9.53 2.94 1.84
N ILE A 60 -10.61 2.72 1.09
CA ILE A 60 -10.59 2.68 -0.38
C ILE A 60 -10.44 4.10 -0.96
N VAL A 61 -9.47 4.25 -1.87
CA VAL A 61 -9.42 5.39 -2.79
C VAL A 61 -10.26 5.06 -4.02
N TRP A 62 -11.49 5.58 -4.06
CA TRP A 62 -12.46 5.36 -5.12
C TRP A 62 -12.05 6.09 -6.40
N PRO A 63 -11.76 5.38 -7.51
CA PRO A 63 -11.55 6.00 -8.80
C PRO A 63 -12.90 6.56 -9.28
N GLY A 64 -13.00 7.88 -9.35
CA GLY A 64 -14.22 8.59 -9.71
C GLY A 64 -14.15 9.23 -11.09
N THR A 65 -15.32 9.49 -11.67
CA THR A 65 -15.45 10.22 -12.92
C THR A 65 -16.32 11.46 -12.73
N HIS A 66 -15.89 12.56 -13.33
CA HIS A 66 -16.65 13.80 -13.37
C HIS A 66 -17.55 13.83 -14.61
N ASP A 67 -18.80 14.26 -14.42
CA ASP A 67 -19.88 14.29 -15.42
C ASP A 67 -19.92 13.01 -16.29
N SER A 68 -20.07 11.88 -15.61
CA SER A 68 -19.83 10.53 -16.11
C SER A 68 -20.61 10.20 -17.38
N ALA A 69 -21.85 10.65 -17.51
CA ALA A 69 -22.76 10.23 -18.58
C ALA A 69 -22.75 11.16 -19.83
N THR A 70 -21.62 11.81 -20.08
CA THR A 70 -21.45 12.80 -21.16
C THR A 70 -20.85 12.24 -22.47
N ASP A 71 -20.65 10.92 -22.58
CA ASP A 71 -20.01 10.26 -23.74
C ASP A 71 -20.67 10.55 -25.09
N SER A 72 -22.00 10.68 -25.07
CA SER A 72 -22.83 10.91 -26.25
C SER A 72 -23.48 12.30 -26.24
N ILE A 73 -23.03 13.22 -25.39
CA ILE A 73 -23.66 14.54 -25.21
C ILE A 73 -23.57 15.39 -26.48
N GLY A 74 -24.63 16.16 -26.76
CA GLY A 74 -24.66 17.11 -27.86
C GLY A 74 -24.41 16.50 -29.25
N ILE A 75 -24.17 17.39 -30.22
CA ILE A 75 -23.94 17.03 -31.61
C ILE A 75 -22.44 16.78 -31.81
N PRO A 76 -22.04 15.63 -32.40
CA PRO A 76 -20.64 15.34 -32.70
C PRO A 76 -19.98 16.50 -33.46
N CYS A 77 -18.76 16.86 -33.07
CA CYS A 77 -17.94 17.93 -33.67
C CYS A 77 -18.50 19.37 -33.60
N ILE A 78 -19.76 19.56 -33.19
CA ILE A 78 -20.38 20.89 -33.10
C ILE A 78 -20.47 21.33 -31.65
N THR A 79 -21.29 20.66 -30.83
CA THR A 79 -21.51 21.07 -29.44
C THR A 79 -20.85 20.15 -28.43
N ARG A 80 -20.64 18.87 -28.78
CA ARG A 80 -20.01 17.87 -27.91
C ARG A 80 -18.64 18.28 -27.36
N PRO A 81 -17.70 18.85 -28.14
CA PRO A 81 -16.38 19.19 -27.63
C PRO A 81 -16.39 20.18 -26.44
N PHE A 82 -17.50 20.91 -26.26
CA PHE A 82 -17.67 21.93 -25.21
C PHE A 82 -18.30 21.41 -23.92
N ALA A 83 -18.80 20.17 -23.89
CA ALA A 83 -19.43 19.59 -22.69
C ALA A 83 -19.13 18.11 -22.45
N GLN A 84 -18.45 17.42 -23.36
CA GLN A 84 -18.05 16.05 -23.12
C GLN A 84 -16.93 16.01 -22.07
N CYS A 85 -17.16 15.26 -21.00
CA CYS A 85 -16.19 15.01 -19.92
C CYS A 85 -15.69 13.57 -19.92
N GLN A 86 -16.43 12.62 -20.50
CA GLN A 86 -16.00 11.22 -20.62
C GLN A 86 -16.05 10.71 -22.07
N SER A 87 -15.13 9.82 -22.43
CA SER A 87 -15.13 9.15 -23.75
C SER A 87 -15.88 7.83 -23.74
N PHE A 88 -15.93 7.15 -22.60
CA PHE A 88 -16.58 5.85 -22.43
C PHE A 88 -18.01 6.03 -21.92
N SER A 89 -18.92 5.11 -22.29
CA SER A 89 -20.21 5.02 -21.62
C SER A 89 -20.05 4.73 -20.12
N VAL A 90 -21.11 4.88 -19.34
CA VAL A 90 -21.10 4.56 -17.90
C VAL A 90 -20.65 3.11 -17.68
N TYR A 91 -21.21 2.15 -18.42
CA TYR A 91 -20.76 0.76 -18.36
C TYR A 91 -19.27 0.59 -18.73
N GLY A 92 -18.79 1.32 -19.74
CA GLY A 92 -17.38 1.30 -20.13
C GLY A 92 -16.44 1.84 -19.05
N GLN A 93 -16.83 2.90 -18.35
CA GLN A 93 -16.08 3.44 -17.20
C GLN A 93 -16.02 2.44 -16.05
N LEU A 94 -17.14 1.77 -15.74
CA LEU A 94 -17.18 0.71 -14.72
C LEU A 94 -16.28 -0.47 -15.10
N CYS A 95 -16.30 -0.91 -16.36
CA CYS A 95 -15.40 -1.96 -16.85
C CYS A 95 -13.92 -1.55 -16.84
N LEU A 96 -13.64 -0.27 -17.04
CA LEU A 96 -12.29 0.28 -16.92
C LEU A 96 -11.81 0.33 -15.47
N GLY A 97 -12.73 0.29 -14.50
CA GLY A 97 -12.44 0.18 -13.06
C GLY A 97 -12.96 1.35 -12.21
N ALA A 98 -13.66 2.32 -12.80
CA ALA A 98 -14.29 3.40 -12.03
C ALA A 98 -15.35 2.83 -11.06
N ARG A 99 -15.45 3.41 -9.87
CA ARG A 99 -16.43 3.02 -8.85
C ARG A 99 -17.18 4.20 -8.23
N LEU A 100 -16.83 5.43 -8.57
CA LEU A 100 -17.64 6.60 -8.27
C LEU A 100 -18.07 7.31 -9.56
N LEU A 101 -19.37 7.50 -9.73
CA LEU A 101 -19.96 8.14 -10.90
C LEU A 101 -20.67 9.42 -10.48
N ASP A 102 -20.38 10.53 -11.17
CA ASP A 102 -21.05 11.81 -11.02
C ASP A 102 -21.96 12.08 -12.21
N VAL A 103 -23.28 12.02 -12.01
CA VAL A 103 -24.28 12.16 -13.08
C VAL A 103 -25.18 13.36 -12.82
N ARG A 104 -25.24 14.26 -13.79
CA ARG A 104 -26.10 15.45 -13.74
C ARG A 104 -27.39 15.23 -14.52
N VAL A 105 -28.52 15.61 -13.92
CA VAL A 105 -29.85 15.47 -14.53
C VAL A 105 -30.60 16.80 -14.54
N GLN A 106 -31.55 16.90 -15.45
CA GLN A 106 -32.54 17.97 -15.53
C GLN A 106 -33.96 17.43 -15.36
N LYS A 107 -34.95 18.34 -15.25
CA LYS A 107 -36.38 18.08 -15.00
C LYS A 107 -36.97 16.84 -15.68
N ASP A 108 -36.63 16.60 -16.95
CA ASP A 108 -37.19 15.48 -17.73
C ASP A 108 -36.43 14.16 -17.52
N ARG A 109 -35.63 14.03 -16.46
CA ARG A 109 -34.75 12.87 -16.16
C ARG A 109 -33.76 12.57 -17.28
N ARG A 110 -33.38 13.58 -18.05
CA ARG A 110 -32.31 13.48 -19.04
C ARG A 110 -30.99 13.87 -18.40
N VAL A 111 -29.94 13.14 -18.75
CA VAL A 111 -28.58 13.53 -18.43
C VAL A 111 -28.26 14.84 -19.14
N CYS A 112 -27.55 15.74 -18.47
CA CYS A 112 -27.14 17.02 -19.03
C CYS A 112 -25.77 17.46 -18.52
N HIS A 113 -25.21 18.50 -19.13
CA HIS A 113 -24.07 19.26 -18.62
C HIS A 113 -24.20 20.68 -19.19
N GLY A 114 -24.39 21.66 -18.32
CA GLY A 114 -24.87 22.98 -18.72
C GLY A 114 -26.22 22.90 -19.47
N SER A 115 -26.31 23.53 -20.63
CA SER A 115 -27.52 23.53 -21.46
C SER A 115 -27.64 22.32 -22.40
N LEU A 116 -26.58 21.50 -22.51
CA LEU A 116 -26.58 20.36 -23.42
C LEU A 116 -27.14 19.13 -22.72
N VAL A 117 -27.98 18.41 -23.45
CA VAL A 117 -28.60 17.17 -22.99
C VAL A 117 -27.98 15.96 -23.69
N SER A 118 -28.03 14.82 -23.02
CA SER A 118 -27.64 13.51 -23.51
C SER A 118 -28.88 12.59 -23.47
N TYR A 119 -28.70 11.30 -23.19
CA TYR A 119 -29.75 10.30 -23.08
C TYR A 119 -30.51 10.34 -21.72
N PRO A 120 -31.66 9.65 -21.61
CA PRO A 120 -32.37 9.47 -20.33
C PRO A 120 -31.49 8.78 -19.27
N VAL A 121 -31.65 9.18 -18.02
CA VAL A 121 -30.88 8.62 -16.88
C VAL A 121 -31.14 7.12 -16.69
N ASP A 122 -32.26 6.59 -17.18
CA ASP A 122 -32.56 5.15 -17.18
C ASP A 122 -31.41 4.31 -17.74
N ARG A 123 -30.75 4.79 -18.80
CA ARG A 123 -29.59 4.12 -19.40
C ARG A 123 -28.41 4.03 -18.44
N VAL A 124 -28.18 5.07 -17.63
CA VAL A 124 -27.13 5.07 -16.58
C VAL A 124 -27.44 4.00 -15.55
N LEU A 125 -28.69 3.95 -15.08
CA LEU A 125 -29.12 2.97 -14.07
C LEU A 125 -29.05 1.54 -14.60
N ASP A 126 -29.41 1.32 -15.87
CA ASP A 126 -29.28 0.02 -16.54
C ASP A 126 -27.81 -0.41 -16.69
N ASP A 127 -26.93 0.51 -17.08
CA ASP A 127 -25.48 0.27 -17.18
C ASP A 127 -24.87 -0.14 -15.81
N VAL A 128 -25.26 0.54 -14.72
CA VAL A 128 -24.83 0.20 -13.35
C VAL A 128 -25.34 -1.18 -12.94
N LYS A 129 -26.63 -1.47 -13.14
CA LYS A 129 -27.21 -2.78 -12.82
C LYS A 129 -26.53 -3.90 -13.58
N ARG A 130 -26.39 -3.74 -14.89
CA ARG A 130 -25.71 -4.71 -15.76
C ARG A 130 -24.32 -5.02 -15.23
N PHE A 131 -23.55 -3.99 -14.88
CA PHE A 131 -22.22 -4.17 -14.31
C PHE A 131 -22.26 -4.97 -12.99
N LEU A 132 -23.17 -4.67 -12.08
CA LEU A 132 -23.32 -5.39 -10.82
C LEU A 132 -23.80 -6.84 -11.01
N GLU A 133 -24.67 -7.10 -11.99
CA GLU A 133 -25.16 -8.44 -12.33
C GLU A 133 -24.06 -9.32 -12.93
N GLU A 134 -23.20 -8.72 -13.77
CA GLU A 134 -22.04 -9.39 -14.39
C GLU A 134 -20.85 -9.56 -13.45
N THR A 135 -20.88 -8.96 -12.26
CA THR A 135 -19.82 -9.05 -11.24
C THR A 135 -20.34 -9.61 -9.93
N LYS A 136 -19.46 -9.85 -8.95
CA LYS A 136 -19.82 -10.49 -7.67
C LYS A 136 -19.47 -9.63 -6.45
N HIS A 137 -18.27 -9.07 -6.42
CA HIS A 137 -17.70 -8.41 -5.24
C HIS A 137 -17.59 -6.88 -5.42
N GLU A 138 -18.54 -6.28 -6.14
CA GLU A 138 -18.46 -4.88 -6.55
C GLU A 138 -19.47 -3.97 -5.83
N LEU A 139 -19.02 -2.74 -5.57
CA LEU A 139 -19.80 -1.66 -5.00
C LEU A 139 -19.61 -0.40 -5.84
N VAL A 140 -20.70 0.28 -6.20
CA VAL A 140 -20.67 1.54 -6.95
C VAL A 140 -21.21 2.69 -6.09
N VAL A 141 -20.48 3.79 -6.02
CA VAL A 141 -20.97 5.06 -5.49
C VAL A 141 -21.55 5.86 -6.65
N LEU A 142 -22.86 6.04 -6.67
CA LEU A 142 -23.56 6.77 -7.72
C LEU A 142 -24.05 8.10 -7.16
N GLU A 143 -23.38 9.19 -7.53
CA GLU A 143 -23.87 10.55 -7.32
C GLU A 143 -24.79 10.93 -8.47
N LEU A 144 -26.02 11.29 -8.12
CA LEU A 144 -26.97 11.94 -9.01
C LEU A 144 -27.27 13.31 -8.44
N ARG A 145 -27.21 14.34 -9.29
CA ARG A 145 -27.57 15.69 -8.88
C ARG A 145 -28.29 16.47 -9.96
N THR A 146 -29.11 17.42 -9.54
CA THR A 146 -29.71 18.36 -10.48
C THR A 146 -28.69 19.40 -10.92
N GLU A 147 -28.57 19.56 -12.23
CA GLU A 147 -27.60 20.47 -12.86
C GLU A 147 -27.89 21.93 -12.51
N PHE A 148 -26.84 22.75 -12.44
CA PHE A 148 -27.00 24.17 -12.16
C PHE A 148 -27.91 24.85 -13.21
N GLY A 149 -28.87 25.65 -12.75
CA GLY A 149 -29.82 26.33 -13.63
C GLY A 149 -31.00 25.47 -14.10
N HIS A 150 -31.08 24.21 -13.67
CA HIS A 150 -32.20 23.31 -14.00
C HIS A 150 -33.13 23.05 -12.80
N GLU A 151 -34.32 22.54 -13.10
CA GLU A 151 -35.29 22.08 -12.11
C GLU A 151 -35.05 20.62 -11.74
N ASP A 152 -35.37 20.26 -10.50
CA ASP A 152 -35.35 18.87 -10.06
C ASP A 152 -36.37 18.04 -10.85
N PRO A 153 -36.04 16.79 -11.24
CA PRO A 153 -37.04 15.89 -11.78
C PRO A 153 -38.11 15.59 -10.72
N PRO A 154 -39.40 15.61 -11.08
CA PRO A 154 -40.49 15.27 -10.15
C PRO A 154 -40.34 13.83 -9.60
N ASP A 155 -40.57 13.66 -8.29
CA ASP A 155 -40.53 12.37 -7.58
C ASP A 155 -39.27 11.52 -7.87
N PHE A 156 -38.13 12.18 -8.11
CA PHE A 156 -36.93 11.50 -8.57
C PHE A 156 -36.33 10.55 -7.52
N ASP A 157 -36.47 10.88 -6.24
CA ASP A 157 -36.10 10.02 -5.13
C ASP A 157 -36.83 8.67 -5.18
N LYS A 158 -38.15 8.66 -5.34
CA LYS A 158 -38.95 7.43 -5.49
C LYS A 158 -38.52 6.64 -6.72
N PHE A 159 -38.32 7.33 -7.84
CA PHE A 159 -37.82 6.71 -9.06
C PHE A 159 -36.47 6.00 -8.85
N LEU A 160 -35.52 6.64 -8.15
CA LEU A 160 -34.22 6.02 -7.87
C LEU A 160 -34.36 4.79 -6.97
N VAL A 161 -35.20 4.86 -5.94
CA VAL A 161 -35.46 3.72 -5.03
C VAL A 161 -36.11 2.55 -5.77
N GLU A 162 -37.13 2.81 -6.58
CA GLU A 162 -37.79 1.77 -7.40
C GLU A 162 -36.84 1.15 -8.42
N ARG A 163 -35.98 1.97 -9.04
CA ARG A 163 -35.05 1.48 -10.05
C ARG A 163 -33.92 0.70 -9.39
N LEU A 164 -33.28 1.17 -8.33
CA LEU A 164 -32.11 0.49 -7.77
C LEU A 164 -32.47 -0.60 -6.76
N GLY A 165 -33.61 -0.52 -6.09
CA GLY A 165 -34.15 -1.57 -5.22
C GLY A 165 -33.13 -2.13 -4.23
N ASP A 166 -33.02 -3.46 -4.19
CA ASP A 166 -32.17 -4.20 -3.25
C ASP A 166 -30.65 -4.00 -3.46
N PHE A 167 -30.24 -3.32 -4.53
CA PHE A 167 -28.85 -2.92 -4.68
C PHE A 167 -28.48 -1.78 -3.71
N LEU A 168 -29.45 -1.00 -3.23
CA LEU A 168 -29.19 0.18 -2.41
C LEU A 168 -28.65 -0.19 -1.03
N ILE A 169 -27.60 0.52 -0.62
CA ILE A 169 -27.18 0.60 0.78
C ILE A 169 -27.90 1.79 1.42
N PRO A 170 -28.76 1.57 2.43
CA PRO A 170 -29.37 2.66 3.17
C PRO A 170 -28.33 3.59 3.78
N HIS A 171 -28.68 4.87 3.95
CA HIS A 171 -27.80 5.84 4.57
C HIS A 171 -27.57 5.51 6.05
N ASP A 172 -26.35 5.08 6.35
CA ASP A 172 -25.85 4.79 7.69
C ASP A 172 -24.36 5.17 7.73
N GLU A 173 -23.98 6.15 8.57
CA GLU A 173 -22.59 6.59 8.69
C GLU A 173 -21.67 5.46 9.20
N ALA A 174 -22.20 4.46 9.91
CA ALA A 174 -21.43 3.31 10.34
C ALA A 174 -20.97 2.44 9.15
N VAL A 175 -21.54 2.61 7.95
CA VAL A 175 -21.11 1.91 6.73
C VAL A 175 -19.63 2.17 6.42
N PHE A 176 -19.11 3.37 6.71
CA PHE A 176 -17.70 3.67 6.46
C PHE A 176 -16.76 2.77 7.26
N ALA A 177 -17.14 2.43 8.50
CA ALA A 177 -16.40 1.56 9.38
C ALA A 177 -16.60 0.07 9.07
N LYS A 178 -17.63 -0.32 8.31
CA LYS A 178 -17.83 -1.73 7.93
C LYS A 178 -16.71 -2.20 6.99
N THR A 179 -16.38 -3.47 7.11
CA THR A 179 -15.54 -4.17 6.13
C THR A 179 -16.27 -4.21 4.79
N VAL A 180 -15.52 -4.30 3.69
CA VAL A 180 -16.12 -4.39 2.35
C VAL A 180 -16.99 -5.65 2.24
N ALA A 181 -16.58 -6.76 2.86
CA ALA A 181 -17.33 -8.01 2.88
C ALA A 181 -18.71 -7.89 3.57
N GLU A 182 -18.84 -7.09 4.63
CA GLU A 182 -20.11 -6.87 5.33
C GLU A 182 -21.15 -6.14 4.46
N VAL A 183 -20.70 -5.35 3.48
CA VAL A 183 -21.57 -4.55 2.65
C VAL A 183 -21.91 -5.26 1.35
N LEU A 184 -20.93 -5.97 0.77
CA LEU A 184 -21.09 -6.81 -0.42
C LEU A 184 -22.09 -7.97 -0.22
N PRO A 185 -22.55 -8.64 -1.31
CA PRO A 185 -22.22 -8.42 -2.72
C PRO A 185 -23.14 -7.39 -3.40
N ARG A 186 -22.68 -6.87 -4.55
CA ARG A 186 -23.47 -6.09 -5.53
C ARG A 186 -24.25 -4.95 -4.90
N ARG A 187 -23.58 -3.83 -4.63
CA ARG A 187 -24.20 -2.72 -3.93
C ARG A 187 -24.04 -1.38 -4.60
N VAL A 188 -24.95 -0.47 -4.28
CA VAL A 188 -24.93 0.93 -4.69
C VAL A 188 -25.09 1.83 -3.47
N VAL A 189 -24.13 2.71 -3.25
CA VAL A 189 -24.35 3.92 -2.44
C VAL A 189 -24.90 4.99 -3.39
N CYS A 190 -26.20 5.28 -3.31
CA CYS A 190 -26.83 6.26 -4.18
C CYS A 190 -26.96 7.61 -3.47
N VAL A 191 -26.15 8.59 -3.86
CA VAL A 191 -26.18 9.95 -3.34
C VAL A 191 -27.08 10.80 -4.23
N TRP A 192 -28.20 11.29 -3.70
CA TRP A 192 -29.11 12.19 -4.42
C TRP A 192 -28.98 13.62 -3.91
N LYS A 193 -28.63 14.54 -4.82
CA LYS A 193 -28.50 15.98 -4.51
C LYS A 193 -29.50 16.82 -5.32
N PRO A 194 -30.73 16.99 -4.82
CA PRO A 194 -31.67 17.93 -5.41
C PRO A 194 -31.20 19.38 -5.21
N ARG A 195 -31.69 20.29 -6.06
CA ARG A 195 -31.43 21.73 -6.00
C ARG A 195 -32.49 22.50 -5.22
N LYS A 196 -33.75 22.10 -5.33
CA LYS A 196 -34.92 22.80 -4.78
C LYS A 196 -35.74 21.92 -3.85
N ALA A 197 -35.87 20.63 -4.15
CA ALA A 197 -36.53 19.68 -3.28
C ALA A 197 -35.71 19.45 -1.99
N ALA A 198 -36.40 18.98 -0.94
CA ALA A 198 -35.73 18.59 0.29
C ALA A 198 -34.73 17.47 0.02
N PRO A 199 -33.53 17.49 0.64
CA PRO A 199 -32.58 16.40 0.51
C PRO A 199 -33.15 15.10 1.13
N PRO A 200 -32.66 13.92 0.70
CA PRO A 200 -32.99 12.66 1.35
C PRO A 200 -32.81 12.70 2.87
N ALA A 201 -33.76 12.12 3.61
CA ALA A 201 -33.68 11.99 5.05
C ALA A 201 -32.56 11.03 5.47
N ALA A 202 -31.93 11.31 6.62
CA ALA A 202 -30.98 10.37 7.23
C ALA A 202 -31.67 9.04 7.57
N GLY A 203 -30.95 7.91 7.43
CA GLY A 203 -31.53 6.56 7.61
C GLY A 203 -32.39 6.07 6.45
N GLY A 204 -32.65 6.91 5.43
CA GLY A 204 -33.40 6.52 4.24
C GLY A 204 -32.58 5.67 3.25
N PRO A 205 -33.22 5.18 2.17
CA PRO A 205 -32.55 4.36 1.15
C PRO A 205 -31.57 5.14 0.27
N LEU A 206 -31.67 6.48 0.24
CA LEU A 206 -30.80 7.37 -0.52
C LEU A 206 -29.95 8.22 0.43
N TRP A 207 -28.73 8.50 0.00
CA TRP A 207 -27.77 9.31 0.74
C TRP A 207 -27.94 10.78 0.35
N GLY A 208 -27.85 11.67 1.33
CA GLY A 208 -28.02 13.10 1.12
C GLY A 208 -26.75 13.82 0.64
N PRO A 209 -26.85 15.11 0.26
CA PRO A 209 -25.73 15.89 -0.23
C PRO A 209 -24.51 15.96 0.70
N GLN A 210 -24.73 15.88 2.01
CA GLN A 210 -23.70 15.96 3.04
C GLN A 210 -22.76 14.75 3.06
N CYS A 211 -23.16 13.63 2.47
CA CYS A 211 -22.43 12.36 2.53
C CYS A 211 -21.33 12.24 1.46
N LEU A 212 -21.35 13.10 0.43
CA LEU A 212 -20.28 13.22 -0.56
C LEU A 212 -19.96 14.71 -0.74
N ARG A 213 -18.81 15.16 -0.25
CA ARG A 213 -18.40 16.57 -0.25
C ARG A 213 -17.22 16.76 -1.19
N ASP A 214 -17.16 17.95 -1.78
CA ASP A 214 -16.06 18.39 -2.62
C ASP A 214 -15.87 19.90 -2.46
N HIS A 215 -14.67 20.39 -2.77
CA HIS A 215 -14.39 21.81 -2.90
C HIS A 215 -14.06 22.11 -4.36
N TRP A 216 -15.10 22.41 -5.14
CA TRP A 216 -14.90 22.84 -6.52
C TRP A 216 -14.13 24.16 -6.60
N ILE A 217 -13.22 24.21 -7.57
CA ILE A 217 -12.41 25.39 -7.88
C ILE A 217 -12.54 25.61 -9.37
N ASP A 218 -13.16 26.72 -9.71
CA ASP A 218 -13.43 27.12 -11.08
C ASP A 218 -12.20 27.80 -11.67
N THR A 219 -11.31 26.99 -12.27
CA THR A 219 -10.08 27.49 -12.89
C THR A 219 -9.59 26.55 -13.99
N ASP A 220 -9.05 27.11 -15.07
CA ASP A 220 -8.36 26.36 -16.13
C ASP A 220 -6.83 26.31 -15.94
N LEU A 221 -6.33 26.88 -14.84
CA LEU A 221 -4.94 26.96 -14.45
C LEU A 221 -4.53 25.69 -13.68
N PRO A 222 -3.65 24.84 -14.23
CA PRO A 222 -3.48 23.48 -13.74
C PRO A 222 -2.66 23.38 -12.45
N MET A 223 -1.63 24.21 -12.25
CA MET A 223 -0.85 24.20 -11.00
C MET A 223 -1.69 24.79 -9.87
N THR A 224 -2.41 25.87 -10.14
CA THR A 224 -3.37 26.46 -9.22
C THR A 224 -4.39 25.41 -8.77
N LYS A 225 -5.03 24.68 -9.69
CA LYS A 225 -5.96 23.60 -9.33
C LYS A 225 -5.28 22.51 -8.50
N PHE A 226 -4.09 22.07 -8.90
CA PHE A 226 -3.32 21.03 -8.21
C PHE A 226 -2.98 21.38 -6.76
N GLU A 227 -2.39 22.56 -6.52
CA GLU A 227 -2.00 23.01 -5.18
C GLU A 227 -3.20 23.23 -4.27
N ASN A 228 -4.28 23.80 -4.81
CA ASN A 228 -5.48 23.99 -4.03
C ASN A 228 -6.12 22.65 -3.65
N ASN A 229 -6.15 21.67 -4.56
CA ASN A 229 -6.64 20.31 -4.25
C ASN A 229 -5.84 19.69 -3.10
N LEU A 230 -4.49 19.80 -3.12
CA LEU A 230 -3.65 19.32 -2.02
C LEU A 230 -3.93 20.07 -0.71
N ARG A 231 -4.08 21.39 -0.76
CA ARG A 231 -4.42 22.20 0.42
C ARG A 231 -5.76 21.79 1.02
N ARG A 232 -6.81 21.69 0.20
CA ARG A 232 -8.16 21.31 0.64
C ARG A 232 -8.22 19.88 1.19
N LEU A 233 -7.43 18.97 0.61
CA LEU A 233 -7.26 17.63 1.15
C LEU A 233 -6.60 17.67 2.54
N GLY A 234 -5.55 18.48 2.70
CA GLY A 234 -4.87 18.71 3.99
C GLY A 234 -5.68 19.49 5.03
N GLU A 235 -6.87 19.98 4.69
CA GLU A 235 -7.84 20.57 5.64
C GLU A 235 -8.86 19.53 6.13
N GLN A 236 -8.95 18.35 5.50
CA GLN A 236 -9.89 17.30 5.93
C GLN A 236 -9.35 16.48 7.10
N ASN A 237 -10.25 15.93 7.91
CA ASN A 237 -9.89 14.84 8.83
C ASN A 237 -9.48 13.58 8.06
N PRO A 238 -8.68 12.68 8.67
CA PRO A 238 -8.40 11.36 8.14
C PRO A 238 -9.68 10.63 7.71
N ALA A 239 -9.63 9.85 6.63
CA ALA A 239 -10.83 9.19 6.09
C ALA A 239 -11.52 8.27 7.12
N ALA A 240 -10.74 7.65 8.01
CA ALA A 240 -11.23 6.80 9.10
C ALA A 240 -12.10 7.53 10.13
N GLU A 241 -11.96 8.86 10.24
CA GLU A 241 -12.70 9.70 11.19
C GLU A 241 -13.91 10.41 10.55
N ARG A 242 -14.18 10.15 9.26
CA ARG A 242 -15.27 10.81 8.52
C ARG A 242 -16.48 9.90 8.34
N GLY A 243 -17.66 10.43 8.62
CA GLY A 243 -18.95 9.87 8.19
C GLY A 243 -19.37 10.30 6.77
N TYR A 244 -18.43 10.70 5.91
CA TYR A 244 -18.72 11.17 4.55
C TYR A 244 -17.55 10.92 3.60
N PHE A 245 -17.86 10.78 2.31
CA PHE A 245 -16.88 10.78 1.22
C PHE A 245 -16.36 12.18 0.95
N TYR A 246 -15.05 12.34 0.86
CA TYR A 246 -14.43 13.57 0.35
C TYR A 246 -13.81 13.36 -1.03
N ARG A 247 -14.25 14.16 -2.00
CA ARG A 247 -13.82 14.10 -3.38
C ARG A 247 -12.85 15.22 -3.73
N VAL A 248 -11.71 14.80 -4.26
CA VAL A 248 -10.75 15.64 -4.96
C VAL A 248 -11.03 15.58 -6.45
N GLU A 249 -11.31 16.73 -7.05
CA GLU A 249 -11.59 16.85 -8.48
C GLU A 249 -10.33 17.24 -9.25
N ASN A 250 -9.70 16.27 -9.91
CA ASN A 250 -8.52 16.46 -10.76
C ASN A 250 -8.90 16.87 -12.20
N THR A 251 -9.80 17.85 -12.30
CA THR A 251 -10.32 18.40 -13.55
C THR A 251 -10.15 19.92 -13.55
N ALA A 252 -9.65 20.47 -14.66
CA ALA A 252 -9.56 21.92 -14.89
C ALA A 252 -10.79 22.40 -15.66
N THR A 253 -11.32 23.58 -15.29
CA THR A 253 -12.60 24.11 -15.78
C THR A 253 -12.39 25.14 -16.88
N PRO A 254 -12.91 24.95 -18.10
CA PRO A 254 -12.88 25.96 -19.15
C PRO A 254 -13.40 27.33 -18.67
N GLN A 255 -12.64 28.41 -18.90
CA GLN A 255 -13.01 29.77 -18.55
C GLN A 255 -13.63 30.54 -19.73
N ALA A 256 -14.63 31.38 -19.45
CA ALA A 256 -15.46 32.05 -20.44
C ALA A 256 -14.79 33.21 -21.18
N ASP A 257 -13.58 33.62 -20.79
CA ASP A 257 -12.81 34.70 -21.41
C ASP A 257 -12.05 34.27 -22.68
N ASN A 258 -12.22 33.02 -23.10
CA ASN A 258 -11.61 32.45 -24.30
C ASN A 258 -12.71 31.98 -25.29
N PRO A 259 -12.74 32.50 -26.54
CA PRO A 259 -13.91 32.44 -27.40
C PRO A 259 -14.34 31.02 -27.85
N VAL A 260 -13.49 30.00 -27.75
CA VAL A 260 -13.80 28.61 -28.07
C VAL A 260 -12.91 27.67 -27.26
N VAL A 261 -13.40 27.16 -26.13
CA VAL A 261 -12.63 26.24 -25.27
C VAL A 261 -13.30 24.89 -25.16
N CYS A 262 -12.73 23.91 -25.86
CA CYS A 262 -13.13 22.52 -25.71
C CYS A 262 -12.67 21.98 -24.34
N VAL A 263 -13.49 21.12 -23.73
CA VAL A 263 -13.22 20.54 -22.40
C VAL A 263 -11.92 19.73 -22.40
N ARG A 264 -11.74 18.85 -23.39
CA ARG A 264 -10.61 17.91 -23.45
C ARG A 264 -9.22 18.58 -23.41
N PRO A 265 -8.92 19.62 -24.22
CA PRO A 265 -7.66 20.35 -24.11
C PRO A 265 -7.42 21.05 -22.76
N VAL A 266 -8.47 21.45 -22.05
CA VAL A 266 -8.34 22.11 -20.73
C VAL A 266 -8.06 21.10 -19.65
N THR A 267 -8.89 20.08 -19.52
CA THR A 267 -8.70 19.07 -18.47
C THR A 267 -7.41 18.25 -18.70
N GLY A 268 -6.99 18.07 -19.97
CA GLY A 268 -5.69 17.49 -20.31
C GLY A 268 -4.47 18.26 -19.78
N ARG A 269 -4.64 19.49 -19.26
CA ARG A 269 -3.57 20.23 -18.59
C ARG A 269 -3.20 19.66 -17.23
N ILE A 270 -4.13 18.98 -16.54
CA ILE A 270 -3.92 18.44 -15.19
C ILE A 270 -4.12 16.91 -15.11
N ARG A 271 -4.95 16.32 -15.99
CA ARG A 271 -5.35 14.91 -15.92
C ARG A 271 -4.18 13.93 -15.75
N GLN A 272 -3.09 14.13 -16.50
CA GLN A 272 -1.91 13.25 -16.49
C GLN A 272 -1.12 13.25 -15.17
N TYR A 273 -1.44 14.16 -14.24
CA TYR A 273 -0.71 14.31 -12.97
C TYR A 273 -1.41 13.63 -11.79
N ALA A 274 -2.33 12.69 -12.02
CA ALA A 274 -3.00 11.95 -10.95
C ALA A 274 -2.01 11.20 -10.04
N ARG A 275 -1.04 10.47 -10.62
CA ARG A 275 0.03 9.81 -9.85
C ARG A 275 0.89 10.79 -9.06
N LEU A 276 1.25 11.92 -9.69
CA LEU A 276 1.98 12.99 -9.02
C LEU A 276 1.18 13.54 -7.83
N PHE A 277 -0.14 13.72 -7.98
CA PHE A 277 -1.01 14.18 -6.91
C PHE A 277 -0.97 13.23 -5.71
N ILE A 278 -1.14 11.94 -5.95
CA ILE A 278 -1.08 10.90 -4.91
C ILE A 278 0.29 10.89 -4.24
N SER A 279 1.38 10.90 -5.04
CA SER A 279 2.76 10.98 -4.51
C SER A 279 2.97 12.19 -3.61
N GLN A 280 2.48 13.38 -4.00
CA GLN A 280 2.56 14.58 -3.18
C GLN A 280 1.70 14.49 -1.91
N ALA A 281 0.56 13.80 -1.95
CA ALA A 281 -0.25 13.56 -0.75
C ALA A 281 0.49 12.68 0.27
N PHE A 282 1.19 11.64 -0.18
CA PHE A 282 2.06 10.82 0.69
C PHE A 282 3.23 11.62 1.26
N LYS A 283 3.97 12.36 0.41
CA LYS A 283 5.09 13.21 0.86
C LYS A 283 4.69 14.27 1.89
N LYS A 284 3.44 14.72 1.86
CA LYS A 284 2.88 15.70 2.81
C LYS A 284 2.23 15.06 4.03
N GLY A 285 2.18 13.73 4.14
CA GLY A 285 1.54 13.03 5.25
C GLY A 285 0.03 13.25 5.33
N ILE A 286 -0.63 13.37 4.16
CA ILE A 286 -2.09 13.61 4.05
C ILE A 286 -2.79 12.58 3.16
N ALA A 287 -2.11 11.48 2.79
CA ALA A 287 -2.66 10.42 1.94
C ALA A 287 -3.81 9.66 2.63
N ASP A 288 -3.77 9.54 3.95
CA ASP A 288 -4.82 8.98 4.81
C ASP A 288 -6.17 9.74 4.73
N ARG A 289 -6.16 10.96 4.17
CA ARG A 289 -7.36 11.78 3.95
C ARG A 289 -7.96 11.57 2.56
N LEU A 290 -7.20 11.02 1.62
CA LEU A 290 -7.64 10.78 0.25
C LEU A 290 -8.61 9.60 0.25
N GLN A 291 -9.79 9.80 -0.35
CA GLN A 291 -10.81 8.76 -0.42
C GLN A 291 -11.48 8.74 -1.78
N VAL A 292 -11.73 9.88 -2.42
CA VAL A 292 -12.21 9.90 -3.80
C VAL A 292 -11.29 10.80 -4.61
N LEU A 293 -10.73 10.26 -5.69
CA LEU A 293 -10.05 11.04 -6.72
C LEU A 293 -10.89 10.93 -7.99
N SER A 294 -11.32 12.05 -8.53
CA SER A 294 -12.17 12.11 -9.74
C SER A 294 -11.48 12.87 -10.86
N ALA A 295 -11.74 12.49 -12.11
CA ALA A 295 -11.19 13.16 -13.28
C ALA A 295 -12.11 13.07 -14.51
N ASP A 296 -11.92 13.98 -15.44
CA ASP A 296 -12.44 13.89 -16.81
C ASP A 296 -11.58 12.94 -17.65
N PHE A 297 -12.22 12.23 -18.58
CA PHE A 297 -11.58 11.35 -19.57
C PHE A 297 -10.61 10.35 -18.94
N ILE A 298 -11.10 9.61 -17.94
CA ILE A 298 -10.30 8.59 -17.27
C ILE A 298 -9.71 7.57 -18.26
N ASP A 299 -8.55 7.05 -17.90
CA ASP A 299 -7.83 5.99 -18.60
C ASP A 299 -7.35 4.93 -17.60
N GLY A 300 -6.74 3.85 -18.10
CA GLY A 300 -6.30 2.74 -17.25
C GLY A 300 -5.28 3.17 -16.18
N ASP A 301 -4.36 4.07 -16.53
CA ASP A 301 -3.33 4.54 -15.59
C ASP A 301 -3.94 5.31 -14.40
N PHE A 302 -4.96 6.12 -14.65
CA PHE A 302 -5.71 6.78 -13.57
C PHE A 302 -6.35 5.78 -12.60
N ILE A 303 -6.95 4.71 -13.12
CA ILE A 303 -7.56 3.65 -12.31
C ILE A 303 -6.49 2.93 -11.51
N ASP A 304 -5.41 2.51 -12.17
CA ASP A 304 -4.30 1.79 -11.54
C ASP A 304 -3.69 2.63 -10.42
N ALA A 305 -3.52 3.94 -10.65
CA ALA A 305 -3.00 4.85 -9.64
C ALA A 305 -3.88 4.95 -8.38
N CYS A 306 -5.20 4.93 -8.53
CA CYS A 306 -6.13 4.95 -7.39
C CYS A 306 -6.13 3.62 -6.65
N VAL A 307 -6.16 2.49 -7.37
CA VAL A 307 -6.18 1.14 -6.77
C VAL A 307 -4.85 0.81 -6.10
N ALA A 308 -3.73 1.26 -6.67
CA ALA A 308 -2.37 1.07 -6.13
C ALA A 308 -2.19 1.58 -4.70
N VAL A 309 -2.95 2.59 -4.26
CA VAL A 309 -2.89 3.13 -2.88
C VAL A 309 -3.24 2.06 -1.83
N LEU A 310 -3.98 1.03 -2.23
CA LEU A 310 -4.38 -0.09 -1.38
C LEU A 310 -3.36 -1.25 -1.38
N SER A 311 -2.12 -0.99 -1.78
CA SER A 311 -1.08 -2.01 -1.82
C SER A 311 0.25 -1.52 -1.25
N THR A 312 0.93 -2.44 -0.59
CA THR A 312 2.31 -2.29 -0.13
C THR A 312 3.24 -3.17 -0.96
N THR A 313 4.38 -2.61 -1.34
CA THR A 313 5.41 -3.35 -2.10
C THR A 313 6.38 -4.04 -1.14
N PHE A 314 6.64 -5.32 -1.35
CA PHE A 314 7.80 -6.02 -0.79
C PHE A 314 8.87 -6.17 -1.87
N THR A 315 10.03 -5.54 -1.69
CA THR A 315 11.21 -5.77 -2.52
C THR A 315 12.05 -6.87 -1.89
N VAL A 316 11.93 -8.08 -2.41
CA VAL A 316 12.65 -9.26 -1.92
C VAL A 316 14.01 -9.34 -2.62
N ILE A 317 15.10 -9.33 -1.86
CA ILE A 317 16.48 -9.20 -2.37
C ILE A 317 17.31 -10.40 -1.92
N ASN A 318 17.99 -11.05 -2.85
CA ASN A 318 19.00 -12.05 -2.52
C ASN A 318 20.40 -11.43 -2.55
N ASN A 319 20.97 -11.18 -1.38
CA ASN A 319 22.37 -10.76 -1.23
C ASN A 319 23.29 -11.91 -0.80
N CYS A 320 22.78 -13.14 -0.79
CA CYS A 320 23.59 -14.33 -0.54
C CYS A 320 24.46 -14.64 -1.77
N GLY A 321 25.61 -15.28 -1.56
CA GLY A 321 26.48 -15.77 -2.64
C GLY A 321 25.96 -17.02 -3.36
N TYR A 322 24.69 -17.37 -3.18
CA TYR A 322 24.05 -18.58 -3.70
C TYR A 322 22.55 -18.33 -3.97
N ASP A 323 21.94 -19.20 -4.78
CA ASP A 323 20.50 -19.15 -5.07
C ASP A 323 19.67 -19.38 -3.80
N VAL A 324 18.61 -18.60 -3.65
CA VAL A 324 17.58 -18.81 -2.63
C VAL A 324 16.21 -18.93 -3.29
N TRP A 325 15.30 -19.63 -2.61
CA TRP A 325 13.93 -19.77 -3.08
C TRP A 325 12.96 -19.20 -2.05
N PRO A 326 12.62 -17.89 -2.15
CA PRO A 326 11.69 -17.29 -1.22
C PRO A 326 10.33 -18.00 -1.21
N GLY A 327 9.75 -18.11 -0.03
CA GLY A 327 8.38 -18.58 0.20
C GLY A 327 7.56 -17.48 0.87
N VAL A 328 6.27 -17.44 0.57
CA VAL A 328 5.34 -16.45 1.12
C VAL A 328 4.06 -17.16 1.54
N LEU A 329 3.60 -16.83 2.74
CA LEU A 329 2.36 -17.33 3.30
C LEU A 329 1.54 -16.18 3.88
N ALA A 330 0.31 -16.00 3.39
CA ALA A 330 -0.68 -15.15 4.03
C ALA A 330 -1.26 -15.86 5.25
N ASN A 331 -1.51 -15.12 6.32
CA ASN A 331 -2.18 -15.62 7.51
C ASN A 331 -3.67 -15.85 7.26
N ALA A 332 -4.31 -16.61 8.14
CA ALA A 332 -5.76 -16.85 8.06
C ALA A 332 -6.52 -15.51 8.10
N GLY A 333 -7.38 -15.29 7.10
CA GLY A 333 -8.14 -14.04 6.95
C GLY A 333 -7.56 -13.09 5.89
N SER A 334 -6.27 -13.19 5.57
CA SER A 334 -5.63 -12.37 4.54
C SER A 334 -5.56 -13.07 3.18
N SER A 335 -5.60 -12.29 2.10
CA SER A 335 -5.52 -12.80 0.73
C SER A 335 -4.13 -13.35 0.41
N ALA A 336 -4.08 -14.48 -0.30
CA ALA A 336 -2.83 -14.98 -0.86
C ALA A 336 -2.27 -13.99 -1.90
N LEU A 337 -0.94 -13.85 -1.95
CA LEU A 337 -0.29 -13.02 -2.96
C LEU A 337 -0.18 -13.77 -4.30
N ASP A 338 0.03 -13.04 -5.39
CA ASP A 338 0.16 -13.58 -6.76
C ASP A 338 1.25 -14.66 -6.89
N SER A 339 2.24 -14.64 -6.00
CA SER A 339 3.31 -15.63 -5.93
C SER A 339 3.54 -16.09 -4.49
N THR A 340 3.43 -17.39 -4.26
CA THR A 340 3.71 -18.03 -2.95
C THR A 340 5.10 -18.65 -2.87
N GLY A 341 5.86 -18.65 -3.96
CA GLY A 341 7.26 -19.03 -3.96
C GLY A 341 7.92 -18.90 -5.32
N PHE A 342 9.21 -18.54 -5.34
CA PHE A 342 9.98 -18.26 -6.56
C PHE A 342 11.48 -18.51 -6.33
N ALA A 343 12.27 -18.52 -7.40
CA ALA A 343 13.73 -18.55 -7.35
C ALA A 343 14.29 -17.13 -7.41
N LEU A 344 15.43 -16.89 -6.74
CA LEU A 344 16.13 -15.62 -6.76
C LEU A 344 17.64 -15.89 -6.75
N ALA A 345 18.33 -15.58 -7.85
CA ALA A 345 19.78 -15.77 -7.98
C ALA A 345 20.56 -14.69 -7.20
N PRO A 346 21.88 -14.87 -6.96
CA PRO A 346 22.70 -13.87 -6.28
C PRO A 346 22.59 -12.49 -6.91
N GLY A 347 22.29 -11.47 -6.09
CA GLY A 347 22.13 -10.08 -6.52
C GLY A 347 20.78 -9.77 -7.18
N GLU A 348 19.91 -10.76 -7.40
CA GLU A 348 18.58 -10.51 -7.94
C GLU A 348 17.63 -9.94 -6.88
N SER A 349 16.65 -9.19 -7.36
CA SER A 349 15.52 -8.73 -6.56
C SER A 349 14.21 -8.92 -7.30
N ARG A 350 13.12 -9.07 -6.54
CA ARG A 350 11.77 -9.20 -7.07
C ARG A 350 10.78 -8.42 -6.20
N ALA A 351 9.91 -7.65 -6.84
CA ALA A 351 8.79 -7.01 -6.18
C ALA A 351 7.61 -8.00 -6.01
N LEU A 352 6.98 -7.96 -4.84
CA LEU A 352 5.70 -8.57 -4.55
C LEU A 352 4.76 -7.49 -4.04
N PHE A 353 3.46 -7.64 -4.30
CA PHE A 353 2.44 -6.68 -3.91
C PHE A 353 1.51 -7.34 -2.91
N ALA A 354 1.43 -6.77 -1.71
CA ALA A 354 0.44 -7.17 -0.71
C ALA A 354 -0.71 -6.16 -0.70
N PRO A 355 -1.97 -6.62 -0.68
CA PRO A 355 -3.10 -5.72 -0.47
C PRO A 355 -3.04 -5.13 0.95
N LEU A 356 -3.80 -4.07 1.19
CA LEU A 356 -4.03 -3.53 2.53
C LEU A 356 -5.47 -3.78 2.98
N PRO A 357 -5.71 -4.14 4.24
CA PRO A 357 -4.71 -4.71 5.17
C PRO A 357 -4.26 -6.11 4.74
N TRP A 358 -3.12 -6.56 5.26
CA TRP A 358 -2.60 -7.91 5.01
C TRP A 358 -1.69 -8.38 6.13
N SER A 359 -1.83 -9.63 6.56
CA SER A 359 -0.94 -10.27 7.51
C SER A 359 -0.34 -11.54 6.90
N GLY A 360 0.94 -11.77 7.14
CA GLY A 360 1.64 -12.94 6.61
C GLY A 360 3.13 -12.91 6.89
N ARG A 361 3.83 -13.85 6.26
CA ARG A 361 5.25 -14.08 6.47
C ARG A 361 6.00 -14.46 5.20
N LEU A 362 7.26 -14.08 5.16
CA LEU A 362 8.22 -14.40 4.13
C LEU A 362 9.40 -15.15 4.75
N TRP A 363 9.97 -16.10 4.01
CA TRP A 363 11.21 -16.79 4.37
C TRP A 363 11.98 -17.16 3.10
N ALA A 364 13.20 -17.66 3.23
CA ALA A 364 13.96 -18.20 2.11
C ALA A 364 14.32 -19.67 2.35
N ARG A 365 14.14 -20.47 1.30
CA ARG A 365 14.60 -21.86 1.23
C ARG A 365 15.99 -21.92 0.62
N THR A 366 16.79 -22.89 1.08
CA THR A 366 18.15 -23.11 0.57
C THR A 366 18.39 -24.56 0.17
N LEU A 367 19.40 -24.76 -0.68
CA LEU A 367 19.84 -26.08 -1.16
C LEU A 367 18.67 -26.86 -1.80
N CYS A 368 17.93 -26.17 -2.67
CA CYS A 368 16.77 -26.75 -3.33
C CYS A 368 17.14 -27.44 -4.63
N SER A 369 16.47 -28.55 -4.92
CA SER A 369 16.59 -29.25 -6.21
C SER A 369 15.31 -30.03 -6.52
N ALA A 370 15.14 -30.40 -7.79
CA ALA A 370 14.16 -31.42 -8.15
C ALA A 370 14.72 -32.78 -7.70
N ASP A 371 14.00 -33.43 -6.79
CA ASP A 371 14.30 -34.79 -6.36
C ASP A 371 14.31 -35.72 -7.59
N SER A 372 15.42 -36.42 -7.79
CA SER A 372 15.67 -37.20 -9.00
C SER A 372 14.74 -38.42 -9.14
N SER A 373 14.15 -38.87 -8.03
CA SER A 373 13.27 -40.04 -8.01
C SER A 373 11.79 -39.70 -8.23
N SER A 374 11.33 -38.57 -7.69
CA SER A 374 9.93 -38.16 -7.70
C SER A 374 9.65 -36.96 -8.62
N GLY A 375 10.70 -36.25 -9.07
CA GLY A 375 10.59 -35.00 -9.81
C GLY A 375 10.07 -33.83 -8.97
N ARG A 376 9.84 -34.02 -7.66
CA ARG A 376 9.31 -33.00 -6.75
C ARG A 376 10.41 -32.01 -6.36
N PHE A 377 10.07 -30.74 -6.30
CA PHE A 377 10.98 -29.71 -5.78
C PHE A 377 11.08 -29.82 -4.25
N VAL A 378 12.29 -30.02 -3.73
CA VAL A 378 12.58 -30.20 -2.29
C VAL A 378 13.79 -29.36 -1.90
N CYS A 379 13.72 -28.75 -0.72
CA CYS A 379 14.79 -27.94 -0.13
C CYS A 379 15.32 -28.54 1.18
N ALA A 380 16.59 -28.30 1.48
CA ALA A 380 17.18 -28.78 2.74
C ALA A 380 16.72 -27.95 3.96
N THR A 381 16.47 -26.65 3.77
CA THR A 381 15.99 -25.75 4.82
C THR A 381 14.78 -24.96 4.36
N GLY A 382 13.85 -24.69 5.28
CA GLY A 382 12.63 -23.90 5.04
C GLY A 382 11.66 -24.50 4.02
N ASP A 383 11.81 -25.77 3.65
CA ASP A 383 10.96 -26.42 2.66
C ASP A 383 9.48 -26.29 3.04
N CYS A 384 8.60 -26.08 2.07
CA CYS A 384 7.17 -25.90 2.34
C CYS A 384 6.33 -27.14 2.01
N GLY A 385 6.95 -28.27 1.68
CA GLY A 385 6.28 -29.55 1.45
C GLY A 385 5.37 -29.62 0.22
N SER A 386 5.21 -28.53 -0.54
CA SER A 386 4.34 -28.50 -1.72
C SER A 386 4.84 -29.40 -2.85
N GLY A 387 6.13 -29.73 -2.87
CA GLY A 387 6.78 -30.42 -3.98
C GLY A 387 6.97 -29.55 -5.21
N ALA A 388 6.78 -28.23 -5.09
CA ALA A 388 6.90 -27.26 -6.17
C ALA A 388 7.63 -25.99 -5.68
N VAL A 389 8.09 -25.16 -6.62
CA VAL A 389 8.67 -23.84 -6.28
C VAL A 389 7.63 -22.97 -5.57
N ALA A 390 6.37 -22.98 -6.01
CA ALA A 390 5.28 -22.30 -5.29
C ALA A 390 4.89 -23.08 -4.02
N CYS A 391 4.71 -22.38 -2.90
CA CYS A 391 4.32 -23.02 -1.62
C CYS A 391 2.82 -23.25 -1.47
N GLY A 392 1.97 -22.57 -2.25
CA GLY A 392 0.54 -22.91 -2.35
C GLY A 392 -0.24 -22.81 -1.04
N GLY A 393 0.14 -21.90 -0.13
CA GLY A 393 -0.48 -21.76 1.19
C GLY A 393 0.12 -22.65 2.29
N ALA A 394 1.17 -23.43 1.99
CA ALA A 394 1.95 -24.12 3.00
C ALA A 394 3.04 -23.22 3.60
N GLY A 395 3.28 -23.35 4.90
CA GLY A 395 4.36 -22.65 5.60
C GLY A 395 5.69 -23.40 5.51
N ALA A 396 6.77 -22.74 5.94
CA ALA A 396 8.07 -23.36 6.08
C ALA A 396 8.02 -24.52 7.11
N VAL A 397 8.71 -25.61 6.82
CA VAL A 397 9.09 -26.62 7.80
C VAL A 397 10.31 -26.09 8.56
N PRO A 398 10.22 -25.86 9.89
CA PRO A 398 11.34 -25.37 10.68
C PRO A 398 12.57 -26.31 10.63
N PRO A 399 13.80 -25.78 10.72
CA PRO A 399 14.12 -24.39 11.04
C PRO A 399 14.09 -23.42 9.86
N ALA A 400 13.55 -22.22 10.08
CA ALA A 400 13.55 -21.12 9.11
C ALA A 400 13.50 -19.76 9.81
N THR A 401 14.36 -18.83 9.38
CA THR A 401 14.26 -17.41 9.77
C THR A 401 13.05 -16.80 9.07
N LEU A 402 12.15 -16.15 9.82
CA LEU A 402 10.94 -15.54 9.27
C LEU A 402 11.03 -14.02 9.26
N ALA A 403 10.47 -13.40 8.22
CA ALA A 403 10.11 -11.98 8.20
C ALA A 403 8.58 -11.89 8.26
N GLU A 404 8.04 -11.35 9.35
CA GLU A 404 6.60 -11.35 9.64
C GLU A 404 6.05 -9.93 9.52
N PHE A 405 4.82 -9.82 9.00
CA PHE A 405 4.18 -8.54 8.73
C PHE A 405 2.69 -8.58 9.09
N THR A 406 2.20 -7.46 9.61
CA THR A 406 0.78 -7.11 9.68
C THR A 406 0.64 -5.67 9.21
N LEU A 407 0.22 -5.50 7.96
CA LEU A 407 0.10 -4.22 7.26
C LEU A 407 -1.30 -3.62 7.47
N GLY A 408 -1.37 -2.32 7.77
CA GLY A 408 -2.62 -1.63 8.09
C GLY A 408 -3.27 -2.10 9.39
N GLY A 409 -2.50 -2.72 10.29
CA GLY A 409 -2.92 -3.12 11.63
C GLY A 409 -3.35 -1.93 12.50
N ALA A 410 -4.24 -2.17 13.47
CA ALA A 410 -4.82 -1.13 14.34
C ALA A 410 -5.34 0.13 13.62
N GLY A 411 -5.73 0.00 12.34
CA GLY A 411 -6.36 1.06 11.53
C GLY A 411 -5.44 1.81 10.58
N THR A 412 -4.14 1.94 10.86
CA THR A 412 -3.15 2.67 10.02
C THR A 412 -1.68 2.36 10.35
N THR A 413 -1.38 1.29 11.08
CA THR A 413 -0.03 0.98 11.56
C THR A 413 0.42 -0.38 11.08
N ASP A 414 1.57 -0.42 10.43
CA ASP A 414 2.23 -1.66 10.05
C ASP A 414 3.04 -2.18 11.24
N PHE A 415 2.94 -3.47 11.52
CA PHE A 415 3.76 -4.22 12.47
C PHE A 415 4.64 -5.19 11.68
N TYR A 416 5.91 -5.27 12.02
CA TYR A 416 6.84 -6.16 11.34
C TYR A 416 8.00 -6.57 12.25
N ASP A 417 8.59 -7.72 11.95
CA ASP A 417 9.71 -8.27 12.70
C ASP A 417 10.50 -9.29 11.88
N VAL A 418 11.71 -9.59 12.38
CA VAL A 418 12.43 -10.83 12.04
C VAL A 418 12.29 -11.77 13.23
N SER A 419 11.93 -13.02 12.97
CA SER A 419 11.62 -14.01 14.00
C SER A 419 12.44 -15.28 13.86
N LEU A 420 13.00 -15.70 15.01
CA LEU A 420 13.78 -16.93 15.20
C LEU A 420 13.03 -17.94 16.09
N VAL A 421 11.73 -17.71 16.33
CA VAL A 421 10.86 -18.62 17.09
C VAL A 421 10.84 -20.00 16.44
N ASP A 422 10.83 -20.03 15.12
CA ASP A 422 10.93 -21.25 14.30
C ASP A 422 12.39 -21.60 13.93
N GLY A 423 13.37 -21.06 14.66
CA GLY A 423 14.79 -21.30 14.43
C GLY A 423 15.43 -20.38 13.38
N PHE A 424 16.60 -20.75 12.90
CA PHE A 424 17.42 -19.98 11.98
C PHE A 424 17.94 -20.87 10.86
N ASN A 425 17.89 -20.39 9.62
CA ASN A 425 18.59 -21.02 8.51
C ASN A 425 19.56 -20.06 7.81
N LEU A 426 19.14 -18.80 7.61
CA LEU A 426 19.96 -17.75 7.00
C LEU A 426 19.66 -16.35 7.56
N PRO A 427 20.59 -15.39 7.43
CA PRO A 427 20.41 -14.03 7.90
C PRO A 427 19.35 -13.25 7.10
N VAL A 428 18.52 -12.46 7.80
CA VAL A 428 17.42 -11.68 7.20
C VAL A 428 17.43 -10.25 7.74
N LEU A 429 17.15 -9.27 6.88
CA LEU A 429 16.87 -7.87 7.22
C LEU A 429 15.51 -7.47 6.64
N VAL A 430 14.71 -6.79 7.44
CA VAL A 430 13.52 -6.06 7.02
C VAL A 430 13.74 -4.58 7.26
N ALA A 431 13.62 -3.78 6.20
CA ALA A 431 13.75 -2.33 6.27
C ALA A 431 12.63 -1.65 5.46
N PRO A 432 12.00 -0.59 5.97
CA PRO A 432 11.17 0.29 5.15
C PRO A 432 11.97 0.81 3.94
N LEU A 433 11.35 0.87 2.76
CA LEU A 433 11.96 1.48 1.58
C LEU A 433 12.26 2.97 1.86
N GLY A 434 13.17 3.59 1.10
CA GLY A 434 13.56 5.00 1.34
C GLY A 434 14.34 5.28 2.64
N GLY A 435 14.63 4.27 3.47
CA GLY A 435 15.52 4.34 4.63
C GLY A 435 14.81 4.68 5.95
N ALA A 436 15.59 4.85 7.03
CA ALA A 436 15.08 5.14 8.39
C ALA A 436 14.40 6.53 8.55
N GLY A 437 14.25 7.28 7.46
CA GLY A 437 13.71 8.63 7.44
C GLY A 437 12.18 8.67 7.47
N ALA A 438 11.60 8.36 8.64
CA ALA A 438 10.22 8.70 9.06
C ALA A 438 9.92 8.24 10.50
N GLY A 439 10.93 7.81 11.27
CA GLY A 439 10.73 7.16 12.58
C GLY A 439 10.45 5.65 12.50
N CYS A 440 10.54 5.05 11.30
CA CYS A 440 10.37 3.61 11.10
C CYS A 440 11.74 2.90 11.10
N ALA A 441 11.97 2.02 12.06
CA ALA A 441 13.28 1.38 12.26
C ALA A 441 13.36 0.01 11.56
N ALA A 442 14.54 -0.38 11.08
CA ALA A 442 14.77 -1.71 10.53
C ALA A 442 14.88 -2.79 11.63
N THR A 443 14.60 -4.03 11.28
CA THR A 443 14.77 -5.23 12.11
C THR A 443 15.56 -6.29 11.35
N TRP A 444 16.43 -7.01 12.04
CA TRP A 444 17.33 -7.95 11.37
C TRP A 444 17.88 -9.01 12.31
N CYS A 445 18.30 -10.11 11.70
CA CYS A 445 19.25 -11.06 12.21
C CYS A 445 20.35 -11.23 11.17
N ALA A 446 21.45 -10.49 11.34
CA ALA A 446 22.57 -10.46 10.39
C ALA A 446 23.72 -11.40 10.77
N ALA A 447 23.72 -11.93 12.00
CA ALA A 447 24.73 -12.86 12.48
C ALA A 447 24.55 -14.24 11.85
N ASP A 448 25.66 -14.98 11.68
CA ASP A 448 25.61 -16.39 11.34
C ASP A 448 25.36 -17.24 12.59
N VAL A 449 24.08 -17.42 12.94
CA VAL A 449 23.68 -18.22 14.12
C VAL A 449 24.09 -19.69 13.96
N ASN A 450 24.27 -20.19 12.73
CA ASN A 450 24.71 -21.57 12.49
C ASN A 450 26.12 -21.83 13.05
N ALA A 451 26.98 -20.80 13.07
CA ALA A 451 28.35 -20.89 13.61
C ALA A 451 28.39 -21.11 15.13
N VAL A 452 27.38 -20.62 15.85
CA VAL A 452 27.27 -20.74 17.32
C VAL A 452 26.17 -21.71 17.77
N CYS A 453 25.57 -22.44 16.82
CA CYS A 453 24.46 -23.34 17.10
C CYS A 453 24.88 -24.54 17.98
N PRO A 454 24.24 -24.74 19.15
CA PRO A 454 24.50 -25.89 20.03
C PRO A 454 24.29 -27.23 19.31
N PRO A 455 25.05 -28.28 19.66
CA PRO A 455 24.94 -29.59 19.01
C PRO A 455 23.51 -30.16 18.97
N GLU A 456 22.75 -29.98 20.05
CA GLU A 456 21.39 -30.49 20.20
C GLU A 456 20.33 -29.74 19.38
N LEU A 457 20.67 -28.54 18.88
CA LEU A 457 19.81 -27.73 18.00
C LEU A 457 20.24 -27.78 16.54
N ARG A 458 21.40 -28.37 16.26
CA ARG A 458 22.05 -28.32 14.94
C ARG A 458 21.32 -29.18 13.91
N VAL A 459 21.10 -28.59 12.72
CA VAL A 459 20.74 -29.33 11.51
C VAL A 459 21.96 -29.33 10.58
N ALA A 460 22.46 -30.51 10.24
CA ALA A 460 23.60 -30.69 9.36
C ALA A 460 23.38 -31.89 8.44
N ALA A 461 23.94 -31.85 7.24
CA ALA A 461 24.17 -33.08 6.48
C ALA A 461 25.27 -33.89 7.16
N ALA A 462 25.24 -35.22 7.03
CA ALA A 462 26.24 -36.09 7.68
C ALA A 462 27.67 -35.67 7.30
N GLY A 463 28.45 -35.20 8.28
CA GLY A 463 29.83 -34.75 8.10
C GLY A 463 30.03 -33.31 7.63
N SER A 464 29.00 -32.47 7.57
CA SER A 464 29.10 -31.07 7.16
C SER A 464 28.97 -30.07 8.32
N ALA A 465 29.28 -28.80 8.04
CA ALA A 465 28.89 -27.68 8.90
C ALA A 465 27.36 -27.63 9.05
N ALA A 466 26.90 -26.96 10.12
CA ALA A 466 25.48 -26.70 10.36
C ALA A 466 24.88 -25.91 9.19
N VAL A 467 23.78 -26.40 8.61
CA VAL A 467 23.04 -25.71 7.56
C VAL A 467 21.85 -24.92 8.11
N ALA A 468 21.42 -25.23 9.33
CA ALA A 468 20.41 -24.50 10.09
C ALA A 468 20.50 -24.81 11.60
N CYS A 469 19.81 -24.00 12.41
CA CYS A 469 19.71 -24.14 13.86
C CYS A 469 18.24 -24.14 14.30
N LYS A 470 17.78 -25.23 14.93
CA LYS A 470 16.43 -25.32 15.51
C LYS A 470 16.29 -24.37 16.70
N SER A 471 15.09 -23.85 16.91
CA SER A 471 14.74 -23.28 18.21
C SER A 471 14.58 -24.39 19.25
N ALA A 472 14.60 -24.05 20.54
CA ALA A 472 14.35 -25.02 21.61
C ALA A 472 12.95 -25.64 21.52
N CYS A 473 11.93 -24.88 21.09
CA CYS A 473 10.60 -25.44 20.85
C CYS A 473 10.65 -26.48 19.72
N GLY A 474 11.29 -26.16 18.59
CA GLY A 474 11.42 -27.08 17.46
C GLY A 474 12.28 -28.32 17.75
N ALA A 475 13.17 -28.26 18.74
CA ALA A 475 14.00 -29.39 19.15
C ALA A 475 13.37 -30.29 20.22
N PHE A 476 12.71 -29.69 21.23
CA PHE A 476 12.28 -30.41 22.42
C PHE A 476 10.76 -30.51 22.58
N GLY A 477 9.99 -29.61 21.95
CA GLY A 477 8.51 -29.63 21.98
C GLY A 477 7.88 -29.48 23.36
N THR A 478 8.61 -28.97 24.36
CA THR A 478 8.08 -28.83 25.73
C THR A 478 7.28 -27.53 25.89
N ALA A 479 6.27 -27.56 26.77
CA ALA A 479 5.44 -26.39 27.05
C ALA A 479 6.25 -25.15 27.44
N ARG A 480 7.35 -25.34 28.18
CA ARG A 480 8.25 -24.25 28.59
C ARG A 480 8.94 -23.54 27.43
N TYR A 481 9.35 -24.28 26.39
CA TYR A 481 10.04 -23.70 25.23
C TYR A 481 9.09 -23.21 24.15
N CYS A 482 7.92 -23.85 24.04
CA CYS A 482 6.89 -23.50 23.07
C CYS A 482 5.88 -22.47 23.60
N CYS A 483 6.02 -22.04 24.85
CA CYS A 483 5.10 -21.14 25.54
C CYS A 483 3.63 -21.58 25.38
N SER A 484 3.37 -22.86 25.64
CA SER A 484 2.04 -23.46 25.57
C SER A 484 1.57 -23.91 26.95
N GLU A 485 0.31 -24.30 27.06
CA GLU A 485 -0.28 -24.82 28.30
C GLU A 485 -0.10 -23.84 29.47
N GLU A 486 0.50 -24.26 30.58
CA GLU A 486 0.77 -23.41 31.75
C GLU A 486 1.72 -22.23 31.45
N PHE A 487 2.47 -22.31 30.35
CA PHE A 487 3.36 -21.26 29.84
C PHE A 487 2.69 -20.41 28.74
N GLY A 488 1.38 -20.52 28.52
CA GLY A 488 0.62 -19.80 27.48
C GLY A 488 0.42 -18.30 27.73
N SER A 489 1.26 -17.65 28.53
CA SER A 489 1.20 -16.20 28.74
C SER A 489 2.61 -15.60 28.91
N PRO A 490 2.80 -14.30 28.57
CA PRO A 490 4.07 -13.61 28.78
C PRO A 490 4.55 -13.64 30.23
N ALA A 491 3.63 -13.64 31.20
CA ALA A 491 3.95 -13.70 32.62
C ALA A 491 4.50 -15.07 33.04
N ALA A 492 4.11 -16.14 32.36
CA ALA A 492 4.51 -17.50 32.70
C ALA A 492 5.72 -17.99 31.89
N CYS A 493 5.86 -17.58 30.62
CA CYS A 493 6.95 -18.03 29.75
C CYS A 493 8.03 -16.95 29.61
N GLY A 494 9.08 -17.04 30.41
CA GLY A 494 10.24 -16.14 30.31
C GLY A 494 11.33 -16.61 29.33
N PRO A 495 12.44 -15.87 29.20
CA PRO A 495 13.63 -16.31 28.46
C PRO A 495 14.23 -17.62 29.00
N THR A 496 14.98 -18.32 28.16
CA THR A 496 15.74 -19.54 28.48
C THR A 496 17.17 -19.41 27.96
N PRO A 497 18.14 -20.24 28.41
CA PRO A 497 19.50 -20.20 27.87
C PRO A 497 19.55 -20.36 26.34
N TYR A 498 18.62 -21.13 25.77
CA TYR A 498 18.51 -21.29 24.32
C TYR A 498 18.00 -20.01 23.63
N SER A 499 16.94 -19.37 24.14
CA SER A 499 16.46 -18.11 23.53
C SER A 499 17.46 -16.97 23.71
N GLU A 500 18.19 -16.92 24.83
CA GLU A 500 19.24 -15.92 25.07
C GLU A 500 20.41 -16.06 24.08
N LEU A 501 20.72 -17.28 23.60
CA LEU A 501 21.70 -17.50 22.53
C LEU A 501 21.27 -16.80 21.24
N PHE A 502 20.02 -17.03 20.81
CA PHE A 502 19.45 -16.36 19.63
C PHE A 502 19.41 -14.84 19.82
N LYS A 503 19.00 -14.38 21.01
CA LYS A 503 18.91 -12.95 21.31
C LYS A 503 20.26 -12.25 21.33
N THR A 504 21.30 -12.91 21.83
CA THR A 504 22.66 -12.39 21.84
C THR A 504 23.20 -12.26 20.41
N ALA A 505 22.94 -13.24 19.55
CA ALA A 505 23.34 -13.18 18.16
C ALA A 505 22.53 -12.14 17.36
N CYS A 506 21.23 -12.00 17.64
CA CYS A 506 20.30 -11.16 16.90
C CYS A 506 19.39 -10.35 17.85
N PRO A 507 19.90 -9.26 18.45
CA PRO A 507 19.18 -8.49 19.48
C PRO A 507 17.88 -7.83 19.00
N ARG A 508 17.72 -7.64 17.69
CA ARG A 508 16.57 -6.99 17.07
C ARG A 508 15.56 -7.97 16.46
N ALA A 509 15.75 -9.27 16.66
CA ALA A 509 14.85 -10.31 16.22
C ALA A 509 14.14 -10.95 17.43
N TYR A 510 12.96 -11.53 17.20
CA TYR A 510 12.30 -12.39 18.19
C TYR A 510 13.14 -13.63 18.43
N SER A 511 13.46 -13.90 19.69
CA SER A 511 14.19 -15.10 20.10
C SER A 511 13.30 -16.22 20.66
N TYR A 512 12.07 -15.90 21.05
CA TYR A 512 11.02 -16.80 21.53
C TYR A 512 9.65 -16.09 21.45
N ALA A 513 8.56 -16.82 21.73
CA ALA A 513 7.18 -16.38 21.42
C ALA A 513 6.71 -15.08 22.09
N TYR A 514 7.28 -14.67 23.24
CA TYR A 514 6.87 -13.45 23.96
C TYR A 514 8.00 -12.42 24.10
N ASP A 515 8.89 -12.34 23.10
CA ASP A 515 9.99 -11.37 23.03
C ASP A 515 9.56 -10.01 22.46
N ASP A 516 8.35 -9.53 22.78
CA ASP A 516 7.73 -8.37 22.13
C ASP A 516 8.49 -7.06 22.39
N ALA A 517 8.88 -6.83 23.64
CA ALA A 517 9.39 -5.54 24.13
C ALA A 517 10.64 -5.01 23.38
N SER A 518 11.37 -5.89 22.67
CA SER A 518 12.58 -5.52 21.92
C SER A 518 12.56 -5.94 20.45
N SER A 519 11.47 -6.56 19.99
CA SER A 519 11.46 -7.28 18.69
C SER A 519 10.28 -6.91 17.79
N THR A 520 9.22 -6.31 18.33
CA THR A 520 8.14 -5.75 17.49
C THR A 520 8.53 -4.38 16.97
N PHE A 521 8.47 -4.19 15.66
CA PHE A 521 8.68 -2.88 15.03
C PHE A 521 7.37 -2.36 14.45
N THR A 522 7.20 -1.04 14.50
CA THR A 522 6.01 -0.39 13.98
C THR A 522 6.39 0.74 13.03
N CYS A 523 5.54 0.96 12.03
CA CYS A 523 5.62 2.10 11.14
C CYS A 523 4.20 2.53 10.77
N PRO A 524 3.84 3.82 10.83
CA PRO A 524 2.57 4.27 10.28
C PRO A 524 2.53 3.91 8.78
N THR A 525 1.48 3.23 8.31
CA THR A 525 1.37 2.72 6.93
C THR A 525 1.57 3.85 5.90
N ALA A 526 0.99 5.04 6.17
CA ALA A 526 1.12 6.22 5.32
C ALA A 526 2.52 6.87 5.37
N ALA A 527 3.32 6.55 6.38
CA ALA A 527 4.66 7.08 6.60
C ALA A 527 5.78 6.14 6.13
N VAL A 528 5.47 4.93 5.64
CA VAL A 528 6.45 4.02 5.05
C VAL A 528 7.13 4.73 3.87
N PRO A 529 8.40 5.16 3.99
CA PRO A 529 9.06 5.90 2.93
C PRO A 529 9.25 4.98 1.72
N GLY A 530 9.23 5.51 0.50
CA GLY A 530 9.28 4.70 -0.72
C GLY A 530 8.14 3.69 -0.90
N GLY A 531 7.27 3.54 0.10
CA GLY A 531 6.00 2.86 0.02
C GLY A 531 6.02 1.35 -0.03
N GLY A 532 6.93 0.77 0.73
CA GLY A 532 7.07 -0.66 0.87
C GLY A 532 8.18 -1.04 1.83
N TYR A 533 8.51 -2.32 1.84
CA TYR A 533 9.61 -2.88 2.64
C TYR A 533 10.59 -3.63 1.75
N ALA A 534 11.88 -3.48 2.02
CA ALA A 534 12.90 -4.38 1.52
C ALA A 534 13.05 -5.57 2.49
N VAL A 535 13.00 -6.79 1.95
CA VAL A 535 13.33 -8.02 2.66
C VAL A 535 14.61 -8.57 2.03
N THR A 536 15.72 -8.43 2.75
CA THR A 536 17.05 -8.79 2.24
C THR A 536 17.55 -10.05 2.92
N PHE A 537 17.85 -11.07 2.12
CA PHE A 537 18.55 -12.27 2.55
C PHE A 537 20.06 -12.04 2.50
N CYS A 538 20.77 -12.44 3.57
CA CYS A 538 22.21 -12.21 3.75
C CYS A 538 22.63 -10.72 3.66
N PRO A 539 22.05 -9.81 4.48
CA PRO A 539 22.41 -8.39 4.47
C PRO A 539 23.88 -8.15 4.82
N GLU A 540 24.50 -7.13 4.22
CA GLU A 540 25.86 -6.72 4.57
C GLU A 540 25.91 -6.05 5.94
N THR A 541 26.81 -6.50 6.82
CA THR A 541 26.95 -6.00 8.20
C THR A 541 27.38 -4.54 8.29
N THR A 542 28.08 -4.02 7.28
CA THR A 542 28.53 -2.61 7.16
C THR A 542 27.40 -1.62 6.91
N SER A 543 26.25 -2.08 6.42
CA SER A 543 25.08 -1.24 6.11
C SER A 543 24.12 -1.04 7.30
N LEU A 544 24.40 -1.70 8.43
CA LEU A 544 23.48 -1.81 9.57
C LEU A 544 23.83 -0.92 10.77
N GLU A 545 24.90 -0.12 10.71
CA GLU A 545 25.23 0.82 11.80
C GLU A 545 24.32 2.05 11.77
N PRO A 546 23.57 2.35 12.85
CA PRO A 546 22.83 3.60 12.97
C PRO A 546 23.82 4.75 13.10
N LYS A 547 23.73 5.76 12.22
CA LYS A 547 24.33 7.07 12.49
C LYS A 547 23.53 7.75 13.61
N GLY A 548 23.89 7.46 14.85
CA GLY A 548 23.51 8.22 16.04
C GLY A 548 22.17 7.84 16.68
N GLY A 549 22.24 7.29 17.89
CA GLY A 549 21.54 7.88 19.03
C GLY A 549 20.02 7.72 19.21
N ASP A 550 19.32 6.81 18.53
CA ASP A 550 17.90 6.56 18.84
C ASP A 550 17.76 5.60 20.04
N ARG A 551 17.73 6.18 21.25
CA ARG A 551 17.34 5.49 22.48
C ARG A 551 15.82 5.52 22.62
N ASN A 552 15.22 4.36 22.84
CA ASN A 552 13.82 4.23 23.25
C ASN A 552 13.61 4.97 24.61
N PRO A 553 12.70 5.95 24.71
CA PRO A 553 12.54 6.77 25.92
C PRO A 553 11.98 6.01 27.15
N GLU A 554 11.60 4.74 27.04
CA GLU A 554 11.11 3.94 28.18
C GLU A 554 12.15 3.01 28.83
N ALA A 555 13.40 2.98 28.34
CA ALA A 555 14.46 2.17 28.93
C ALA A 555 15.40 2.98 29.84
N THR A 556 14.87 3.70 30.83
CA THR A 556 15.68 4.29 31.89
C THR A 556 15.81 3.31 33.06
N GLY A 557 16.91 2.55 33.13
CA GLY A 557 17.22 1.79 34.35
C GLY A 557 18.11 0.55 34.29
N LEU A 558 18.71 0.16 33.16
CA LEU A 558 19.60 -1.01 33.11
C LEU A 558 21.00 -0.63 32.59
N PRO A 559 22.08 -1.09 33.25
CA PRO A 559 23.44 -0.67 32.91
C PRO A 559 23.88 -1.22 31.56
N SER A 560 24.53 -0.35 30.79
CA SER A 560 25.18 -0.66 29.52
C SER A 560 26.25 -1.75 29.74
N ALA A 561 26.11 -2.90 29.08
CA ALA A 561 27.15 -3.92 29.09
C ALA A 561 28.36 -3.44 28.28
N ASN A 562 29.34 -2.87 29.00
CA ASN A 562 30.65 -2.55 28.45
C ASN A 562 31.34 -3.84 27.97
N GLY A 563 31.93 -3.77 26.77
CA GLY A 563 32.78 -4.80 26.22
C GLY A 563 34.04 -4.96 27.07
N THR A 564 34.10 -6.02 27.87
CA THR A 564 35.32 -6.72 28.30
C THR A 564 34.91 -7.94 29.12
N MET A 565 34.72 -9.08 28.46
CA MET A 565 34.73 -10.39 29.13
C MET A 565 35.76 -11.27 28.43
N VAL A 566 36.95 -11.29 29.02
CA VAL A 566 38.03 -12.22 28.68
C VAL A 566 37.66 -13.57 29.31
N PHE A 567 37.49 -14.60 28.48
CA PHE A 567 37.32 -15.98 28.94
C PHE A 567 38.61 -16.46 29.62
N PHE A 568 38.56 -16.75 30.93
CA PHE A 568 39.58 -17.56 31.60
C PHE A 568 39.21 -19.04 31.45
N GLY A 569 39.78 -19.69 30.43
CA GLY A 569 39.84 -21.14 30.34
C GLY A 569 41.17 -21.65 30.89
N SER A 570 41.14 -22.34 32.02
CA SER A 570 42.30 -23.04 32.59
C SER A 570 42.38 -24.46 32.01
N ALA A 571 43.51 -24.80 31.38
CA ALA A 571 44.28 -26.03 31.63
C ALA A 571 45.49 -26.16 30.68
N ASN A 572 46.68 -26.17 31.28
CA ASN A 572 47.99 -26.72 30.87
C ASN A 572 48.16 -27.30 29.46
N SER A 573 49.19 -26.86 28.75
CA SER A 573 50.48 -27.60 28.60
C SER A 573 51.51 -26.86 27.75
N ALA A 574 52.75 -26.85 28.25
CA ALA A 574 54.05 -26.82 27.57
C ALA A 574 54.54 -25.55 26.81
N ALA A 575 55.49 -24.90 27.49
CA ALA A 575 56.63 -24.06 27.08
C ALA A 575 57.08 -24.00 25.60
N GLY A 576 57.53 -22.81 25.19
CA GLY A 576 58.45 -22.59 24.05
C GLY A 576 58.58 -21.14 23.59
N ASP A 577 59.48 -20.38 24.23
CA ASP A 577 60.33 -19.25 23.80
C ASP A 577 59.87 -18.16 22.79
N VAL A 578 60.10 -16.90 23.21
CA VAL A 578 60.13 -15.63 22.44
C VAL A 578 61.50 -15.49 21.71
N PRO A 579 61.70 -14.65 20.67
CA PRO A 579 61.84 -13.20 20.87
C PRO A 579 61.32 -12.26 19.74
N TYR A 580 60.99 -11.05 20.20
CA TYR A 580 60.98 -9.73 19.55
C TYR A 580 61.83 -9.54 18.28
N LEU A 581 61.38 -8.68 17.35
CA LEU A 581 62.21 -7.56 16.86
C LEU A 581 61.45 -6.41 16.12
N HIS A 582 61.66 -5.20 16.65
CA HIS A 582 61.84 -3.87 16.04
C HIS A 582 60.88 -3.22 15.02
N GLN A 583 60.29 -2.13 15.53
CA GLN A 583 59.84 -0.90 14.91
C GLN A 583 60.98 -0.08 14.26
N PHE A 584 60.72 0.52 13.08
CA PHE A 584 61.34 1.77 12.63
C PHE A 584 60.34 2.58 11.82
N GLY A 585 60.17 3.85 12.21
CA GLY A 585 59.35 4.84 11.52
C GLY A 585 60.15 5.65 10.49
N GLY A 586 59.40 6.38 9.65
CA GLY A 586 59.90 7.39 8.73
C GLY A 586 58.74 8.25 8.22
N VAL A 587 58.89 9.56 8.34
CA VAL A 587 57.89 10.64 8.30
C VAL A 587 57.99 11.44 6.98
N PHE A 588 56.96 12.28 6.72
CA PHE A 588 56.83 13.42 5.78
C PHE A 588 56.17 13.11 4.43
N ALA A 589 55.21 13.86 3.88
CA ALA A 589 54.43 15.05 4.27
C ALA A 589 53.23 15.13 3.29
N LEU A 590 51.99 15.32 3.75
CA LEU A 590 51.17 16.54 3.66
C LEU A 590 51.24 17.32 2.33
N VAL A 591 50.09 17.44 1.62
CA VAL A 591 49.31 18.68 1.28
C VAL A 591 48.13 18.22 0.35
N ASN A 592 46.84 18.11 0.77
CA ASN A 592 45.77 19.13 0.97
C ASN A 592 45.45 19.99 -0.29
N PHE A 593 44.25 20.38 -0.71
CA PHE A 593 42.90 20.55 -0.14
C PHE A 593 41.84 20.54 -1.28
N TYR A 594 40.66 19.97 -1.00
CA TYR A 594 39.28 20.45 -1.25
C TYR A 594 38.91 21.25 -2.52
N PHE A 595 37.86 20.78 -3.21
CA PHE A 595 36.50 21.35 -3.13
C PHE A 595 35.45 20.23 -3.19
#